data_AF-A0A4V5P242-F1
#
_entry.id   AF-A0A4V5P242-F1
#
_cell.length_a   1.000
_cell.length_b   1.000
_cell.length_c   1.000
_cell.angle_alpha   90.00
_cell.angle_beta   90.00
_cell.angle_gamma   90.00
#
_symmetry.space_group_name_H-M   'P 1'
#
loop_
_entity.id
_entity.type
_entity.pdbx_description
1 polymer ?
#
loop_
_entity_poly.entity_id
_entity_poly.type
_entity_poly.pdbx_seq_one_letter_code
_entity_poly.pdbx_strand_id
1 'polypeptide(L)'
;MEIGRLGVFPFEKGIYIYVGSVKRNINARINRHKKVEKPLKWHFDYLRAYGNIIKIITYENSIGECQLAEKLRKKEGGIYPIPRFGSSDCRCTSPLIYAGE
;
A
#
# COMPACT_ATOMS: atom_id res chain seq x y z
N MET A 1 3.47 15.37 -1.65
CA MET A 1 2.61 14.87 -0.54
C MET A 1 3.49 14.34 0.58
N GLU A 2 3.22 14.69 1.83
CA GLU A 2 3.97 14.21 3.00
C GLU A 2 3.47 12.83 3.47
N ILE A 3 4.39 11.89 3.67
CA ILE A 3 4.12 10.52 4.11
C ILE A 3 4.82 10.26 5.44
N GLY A 4 4.30 10.87 6.51
CA GLY A 4 4.85 10.75 7.86
C GLY A 4 6.37 10.89 7.90
N ARG A 5 7.06 9.93 8.52
CA ARG A 5 8.52 9.95 8.66
C ARG A 5 9.31 9.67 7.37
N LEU A 6 8.66 9.25 6.28
CA LEU A 6 9.35 9.06 5.00
C LEU A 6 9.65 10.40 4.31
N GLY A 7 8.94 11.46 4.64
CA GLY A 7 9.10 12.79 4.04
C GLY A 7 8.12 13.05 2.89
N VAL A 8 8.51 13.96 1.99
CA VAL A 8 7.64 14.46 0.92
C VAL A 8 8.00 13.79 -0.42
N PHE A 9 6.98 13.25 -1.10
CA PHE A 9 7.13 12.61 -2.41
C PHE A 9 6.14 13.16 -3.43
N PRO A 10 6.50 13.20 -4.72
CA PRO A 10 5.54 13.39 -5.79
C PRO A 10 4.64 12.15 -5.92
N PHE A 11 3.37 12.37 -6.24
CA PHE A 11 2.43 11.31 -6.59
C PHE A 11 1.78 11.70 -7.90
N GLU A 12 1.98 10.85 -8.91
CA GLU A 12 1.26 10.97 -10.18
C GLU A 12 -0.20 10.57 -9.98
N LYS A 13 -1.09 11.13 -10.81
CA LYS A 13 -2.46 10.66 -10.88
C LYS A 13 -2.46 9.28 -11.54
N GLY A 14 -3.28 8.36 -11.02
CA GLY A 14 -3.46 7.03 -11.60
C GLY A 14 -3.79 5.97 -10.57
N ILE A 15 -3.52 4.72 -10.94
CA ILE A 15 -3.86 3.53 -10.17
C ILE A 15 -2.68 3.11 -9.30
N TYR A 16 -2.95 3.00 -8.00
CA TYR A 16 -2.02 2.50 -7.02
C TYR A 16 -2.51 1.21 -6.39
N ILE A 17 -1.60 0.25 -6.26
CA ILE A 17 -1.85 -1.02 -5.59
C ILE A 17 -1.05 -1.02 -4.30
N TYR A 18 -1.74 -1.13 -3.17
CA TYR A 18 -1.11 -1.27 -1.86
C TYR A 18 -1.27 -2.70 -1.36
N VAL A 19 -0.16 -3.36 -1.10
CA VAL A 19 -0.12 -4.73 -0.56
C VAL A 19 0.15 -4.65 0.94
N GLY A 20 -0.53 -5.48 1.73
CA GLY A 20 -0.32 -5.52 3.16
C GLY A 20 -0.68 -6.86 3.74
N SER A 21 0.07 -7.27 4.75
CA SER A 21 -0.20 -8.49 5.53
C SER A 21 -1.15 -8.21 6.70
N VAL A 22 -1.90 -9.25 7.08
CA VAL A 22 -2.78 -9.21 8.26
C VAL A 22 -2.55 -10.45 9.11
N LYS A 23 -2.11 -10.24 10.36
CA LYS A 23 -1.87 -11.34 11.31
C LYS A 23 -3.14 -11.77 12.03
N ARG A 24 -4.07 -10.85 12.29
CA ARG A 24 -5.33 -11.08 13.01
C ARG A 24 -6.42 -10.17 12.46
N ASN A 25 -7.64 -10.70 12.34
CA ASN A 25 -8.86 -9.98 11.98
C ASN A 25 -8.77 -9.13 10.70
N ILE A 26 -8.93 -9.79 9.55
CA ILE A 26 -8.89 -9.15 8.22
C ILE A 26 -9.94 -8.06 8.05
N ASN A 27 -11.13 -8.24 8.62
CA ASN A 27 -12.22 -7.27 8.54
C ASN A 27 -11.85 -5.96 9.24
N ALA A 28 -11.25 -6.04 10.43
CA ALA A 28 -10.76 -4.86 11.14
C ALA A 28 -9.69 -4.12 10.32
N ARG A 29 -8.76 -4.83 9.68
CA ARG A 29 -7.72 -4.24 8.82
C ARG A 29 -8.33 -3.54 7.59
N ILE A 30 -9.27 -4.20 6.92
CA ILE A 30 -10.00 -3.64 5.77
C ILE A 30 -10.77 -2.39 6.19
N ASN A 31 -11.55 -2.44 7.26
CA ASN A 31 -12.31 -1.29 7.76
C ASN A 31 -11.39 -0.13 8.14
N ARG A 32 -10.24 -0.44 8.75
CA ARG A 32 -9.20 0.54 9.06
C ARG A 32 -8.61 1.17 7.80
N HIS A 33 -8.46 0.46 6.69
CA HIS A 33 -8.01 1.03 5.41
C HIS A 33 -9.11 1.84 4.71
N LYS A 34 -10.38 1.41 4.78
CA LYS A 34 -11.52 2.11 4.17
C LYS A 34 -11.75 3.51 4.74
N LYS A 35 -11.70 3.65 6.08
CA LYS A 35 -11.97 4.92 6.79
C LYS A 35 -11.07 6.03 6.24
N VAL A 36 -11.57 7.24 5.99
CA VAL A 36 -10.71 8.37 5.56
C VAL A 36 -10.19 9.10 6.80
N GLU A 37 -11.10 9.57 7.64
CA GLU A 37 -10.79 10.30 8.87
C GLU A 37 -10.36 9.35 10.01
N LYS A 38 -9.07 9.35 10.33
CA LYS A 38 -8.49 8.53 11.40
C LYS A 38 -7.11 9.04 11.80
N PRO A 39 -6.60 8.65 12.99
CA PRO A 39 -5.21 8.89 13.33
C PRO A 39 -4.28 8.23 12.32
N LEU A 40 -3.39 9.02 11.72
CA LEU A 40 -2.45 8.57 10.69
C LEU A 40 -1.31 7.79 11.36
N LYS A 41 -1.33 6.46 11.22
CA LYS A 41 -0.35 5.57 11.84
C LYS A 41 0.50 4.82 10.82
N TRP A 42 -0.07 4.53 9.65
CA TRP A 42 0.61 3.84 8.56
C TRP A 42 0.78 4.76 7.37
N HIS A 43 1.80 4.52 6.55
CA HIS A 43 2.06 5.31 5.34
C HIS A 43 0.83 5.36 4.39
N PHE A 44 0.08 4.25 4.28
CA PHE A 44 -1.18 4.22 3.50
C PHE A 44 -2.25 5.20 4.02
N ASP A 45 -2.25 5.54 5.31
CA ASP A 45 -3.25 6.45 5.86
C ASP A 45 -3.13 7.87 5.30
N TYR A 46 -1.89 8.32 5.06
CA TYR A 46 -1.59 9.61 4.43
C TYR A 46 -2.09 9.64 2.99
N LEU A 47 -1.97 8.53 2.27
CA LEU A 47 -2.46 8.41 0.89
C LEU A 47 -3.98 8.28 0.81
N ARG A 48 -4.62 7.70 1.84
CA ARG A 48 -6.03 7.32 1.79
C ARG A 48 -6.96 8.49 1.48
N ALA A 49 -6.67 9.70 1.96
CA ALA A 49 -7.51 10.88 1.71
C ALA A 49 -7.51 11.37 0.26
N TYR A 50 -6.53 10.96 -0.55
CA TYR A 50 -6.30 11.49 -1.91
C TYR A 50 -6.68 10.51 -3.03
N GLY A 51 -7.19 9.33 -2.68
CA GLY A 51 -7.57 8.31 -3.66
C GLY A 51 -8.94 7.72 -3.36
N ASN A 52 -9.43 6.89 -4.29
CA ASN A 52 -10.63 6.08 -4.08
C ASN A 52 -10.25 4.60 -4.11
N ILE A 53 -10.83 3.81 -3.20
CA ILE A 53 -10.62 2.36 -3.20
C ILE A 53 -11.50 1.77 -4.30
N ILE A 54 -10.86 1.35 -5.39
CA ILE A 54 -11.54 0.70 -6.52
C ILE A 54 -11.82 -0.78 -6.26
N LYS A 55 -10.93 -1.46 -5.51
CA LYS A 55 -11.00 -2.90 -5.27
C LYS A 55 -10.24 -3.29 -4.01
N ILE A 56 -10.73 -4.31 -3.32
CA ILE A 56 -10.04 -4.97 -2.22
C ILE A 56 -9.98 -6.46 -2.56
N ILE A 57 -8.78 -7.04 -2.52
CA ILE A 57 -8.53 -8.45 -2.79
C ILE A 57 -7.80 -9.03 -1.59
N THR A 58 -8.27 -10.19 -1.12
CA THR A 58 -7.65 -10.94 -0.04
C THR A 58 -6.98 -12.17 -0.61
N TYR A 59 -5.75 -12.43 -0.19
CA TYR A 59 -4.98 -13.61 -0.57
C TYR A 59 -4.77 -14.51 0.66
N GLU A 60 -4.70 -15.81 0.44
CA GLU A 60 -4.24 -16.73 1.48
C GLU A 60 -2.78 -16.42 1.83
N ASN A 61 -2.44 -16.56 3.11
CA ASN A 61 -1.15 -16.14 3.68
C ASN A 61 0.03 -17.07 3.30
N SER A 62 -0.10 -17.83 2.21
CA SER A 62 0.94 -18.73 1.70
C SER A 62 2.05 -17.98 0.97
N ILE A 63 1.75 -16.77 0.46
CA ILE A 63 2.71 -15.89 -0.19
C ILE A 63 2.99 -14.69 0.72
N GLY A 64 4.25 -14.44 1.03
CA GLY A 64 4.64 -13.27 1.83
C GLY A 64 4.33 -11.94 1.13
N GLU A 65 4.08 -10.90 1.91
CA GLU A 65 3.71 -9.55 1.42
C GLU A 65 4.65 -9.05 0.31
N CYS A 66 5.97 -9.19 0.49
CA CYS A 66 6.95 -8.73 -0.50
C CYS A 66 6.91 -9.53 -1.81
N GLN A 67 6.73 -10.85 -1.71
CA GLN A 67 6.64 -11.71 -2.90
C GLN A 67 5.37 -11.39 -3.70
N LEU A 68 4.26 -11.17 -3.00
CA LEU A 68 3.00 -10.76 -3.62
C LEU A 68 3.14 -9.39 -4.29
N ALA A 69 3.75 -8.41 -3.61
CA ALA A 69 4.00 -7.09 -4.17
C ALA A 69 4.87 -7.15 -5.43
N GLU A 70 5.97 -7.89 -5.42
CA GLU A 70 6.83 -8.01 -6.61
C GLU A 70 6.13 -8.75 -7.76
N LYS A 71 5.35 -9.79 -7.47
CA LYS A 71 4.56 -10.50 -8.48
C LYS A 71 3.53 -9.58 -9.13
N LEU A 72 2.80 -8.81 -8.34
CA LEU A 72 1.82 -7.84 -8.85
C LEU A 72 2.51 -6.72 -9.64
N ARG A 73 3.63 -6.19 -9.13
CA ARG A 73 4.39 -5.17 -9.84
C ARG A 73 4.81 -5.64 -11.23
N LYS A 74 5.41 -6.83 -11.34
CA LYS A 74 5.81 -7.40 -12.64
C LYS A 74 4.61 -7.64 -13.55
N LYS A 75 3.51 -8.16 -13.00
CA LYS A 75 2.30 -8.47 -13.77
C LYS A 75 1.67 -7.21 -14.39
N GLU A 76 1.57 -6.14 -13.60
CA GLU A 76 0.94 -4.89 -14.04
C GLU A 76 1.94 -3.93 -14.72
N GLY A 77 3.19 -4.36 -14.96
CA GLY A 77 4.24 -3.49 -15.53
C GLY A 77 4.58 -2.26 -14.67
N GLY A 78 4.24 -2.30 -13.38
CA GLY A 78 4.32 -1.16 -12.48
C GLY A 78 5.71 -0.89 -11.90
N ILE A 79 5.80 0.21 -11.16
CA ILE A 79 7.01 0.62 -10.42
C ILE A 79 6.72 0.81 -8.93
N TYR A 80 7.77 0.85 -8.12
CA TYR A 80 7.70 1.28 -6.73
C TYR A 80 7.96 2.80 -6.66
N PRO A 81 6.94 3.65 -6.50
CA PRO A 81 7.11 5.11 -6.56
C PRO A 81 7.80 5.67 -5.32
N ILE A 82 7.69 4.97 -4.18
CA ILE A 82 8.23 5.43 -2.90
C ILE A 82 8.99 4.28 -2.23
N PRO A 83 10.31 4.41 -2.08
CA PRO A 83 11.11 3.47 -1.32
C PRO A 83 10.64 3.39 0.14
N ARG A 84 10.58 2.18 0.66
CA ARG A 84 10.21 1.79 2.02
C ARG A 84 8.79 2.16 2.46
N PHE A 85 7.91 2.51 1.53
CA PHE A 85 6.50 2.79 1.85
C PHE A 85 5.85 1.54 2.47
N GLY A 86 5.20 1.66 3.61
CA GLY A 86 4.57 0.53 4.31
C GLY A 86 5.49 -0.61 4.81
N SER A 87 6.81 -0.55 4.62
CA SER A 87 7.73 -1.66 4.94
C SER A 87 8.57 -1.45 6.20
N SER A 88 8.05 -0.78 7.23
CA SER A 88 8.85 -0.45 8.44
C SER A 88 9.47 -1.68 9.12
N ASP A 89 8.83 -2.84 9.02
CA ASP A 89 9.26 -4.09 9.65
C ASP A 89 10.05 -5.01 8.70
N CYS A 90 10.36 -4.57 7.47
CA CYS A 90 11.02 -5.39 6.47
C CYS A 90 12.01 -4.60 5.61
N ARG A 91 13.06 -5.26 5.11
CA ARG A 91 14.06 -4.65 4.20
C ARG A 91 13.57 -4.58 2.73
N CYS A 92 12.33 -4.94 2.46
CA CYS A 92 11.76 -4.91 1.11
C CYS A 92 11.62 -3.47 0.58
N THR A 93 11.61 -3.34 -0.74
CA THR A 93 11.64 -2.07 -1.45
C THR A 93 10.40 -1.23 -1.19
N SER A 94 9.18 -1.74 -1.40
CA SER A 94 7.93 -1.03 -1.14
C SER A 94 6.71 -1.91 -1.46
N PRO A 95 5.75 -2.13 -0.56
CA PRO A 95 4.43 -2.69 -0.92
C PRO A 95 3.50 -1.74 -1.70
N LEU A 96 3.89 -0.49 -1.97
CA LEU A 96 3.10 0.42 -2.79
C LEU A 96 3.59 0.38 -4.24
N ILE A 97 2.70 0.06 -5.17
CA ILE A 97 2.98 -0.03 -6.61
C ILE A 97 2.17 1.04 -7.33
N TYR A 98 2.81 1.75 -8.26
CA TYR A 98 2.13 2.57 -9.26
C TYR A 98 1.98 1.77 -10.55
N ALA A 99 0.75 1.60 -11.03
CA ALA A 99 0.40 0.76 -12.18
C ALA A 99 0.09 1.58 -13.45
N GLY A 100 0.23 2.90 -13.42
CA GLY A 100 -0.16 3.78 -14.52
C GLY A 100 -1.59 4.34 -14.37
N GLU A 101 -2.08 5.00 -15.42
CA GLU A 101 -3.45 5.52 -15.51
C GLU A 101 -4.45 4.46 -16.00
#